data_AF-A0AAD3SSI5-F1
#
_entry.id   AF-A0AAD3SSI5-F1
#
_cell.length_a   1.000
_cell.length_b   1.000
_cell.length_c   1.000
_cell.angle_alpha   90.00
_cell.angle_beta   90.00
_cell.angle_gamma   90.00
#
_symmetry.space_group_name_H-M   'P 1'
#
loop_
_entity.id
_entity.type
_entity.pdbx_description
1 polymer ?
#
loop_
_entity_poly.entity_id
_entity_poly.type
_entity_poly.pdbx_seq_one_letter_code
_entity_poly.pdbx_strand_id
1 'polypeptide(L)'
;MAKGAEEISGIGSFKYLIIRPEAAGIGDLWRFMTRGGGGGRGVVKFLESSDDKVTINGGMTADHRWVIVVSVIIRKMISLFATPMELTGYLVDFVLNLLSLNGNLVGLFFNFLQGKLVIPQRESETFISTIGHLDGRIDLHKSEHFSHENGESSFTKAEAAMRIQMGNKTLQILCILASKLAYENASVVENVVVNHWKMHFVGFYNCWNAYQKERSTQVFILCDKSEDADVIIISFRGTEPFDANDWSTDFDYSWFEIPELGKFHLGFLEALGLGTRANAASFQYHLQQKDIKFASSEGTGSNAELTAYYAVRIKLNDLLAQNKNAKFIVTGHSLGGALAILFPTVLLLHEENEMMKRLLGIYTFGQPRIGDMKLGEFMEKQLNHPEPKYFRLVYCNDLVPRLPYDDKIFLFKHFGMCLYYDSLYLEQEMQEQPNKNYFGLKYLIPQHLNAVWELIRALTMGCTNGKDYVEGWFSILLRAVGLVMPGLSAHSPRDYVNSIRLGRERVA
;
A
#
# COMPACT_ATOMS: atom_id res chain seq x y z
N MET A 1 32.77 -19.50 8.41
CA MET A 1 32.07 -20.78 8.16
C MET A 1 31.95 -21.56 9.46
N ALA A 2 30.73 -22.02 9.78
CA ALA A 2 30.39 -23.10 10.72
C ALA A 2 30.63 -22.94 12.24
N LYS A 3 30.24 -21.82 12.89
CA LYS A 3 30.15 -21.76 14.37
C LYS A 3 29.02 -20.91 14.97
N GLY A 4 28.03 -20.49 14.18
CA GLY A 4 26.88 -19.70 14.67
C GLY A 4 25.51 -20.35 14.46
N ALA A 5 25.46 -21.60 13.99
CA ALA A 5 24.22 -22.29 13.63
C ALA A 5 23.70 -23.25 14.73
N GLU A 6 24.41 -23.42 15.84
CA GLU A 6 24.09 -24.42 16.87
C GLU A 6 23.38 -23.88 18.12
N GLU A 7 23.08 -22.58 18.20
CA GLU A 7 22.41 -21.98 19.38
C GLU A 7 20.94 -21.56 19.16
N ILE A 8 20.27 -22.11 18.12
CA ILE A 8 18.82 -21.91 17.88
C ILE A 8 18.07 -23.23 18.00
N SER A 9 18.40 -24.06 19.01
CA SER A 9 17.80 -25.39 19.20
C SER A 9 16.78 -25.45 20.34
N GLY A 10 16.10 -24.35 20.67
CA GLY A 10 15.20 -24.27 21.82
C GLY A 10 13.84 -23.58 21.60
N ILE A 11 13.51 -23.17 20.37
CA ILE A 11 12.25 -22.47 20.06
C ILE A 11 11.50 -23.32 19.03
N GLY A 12 10.21 -23.61 19.28
CA GLY A 12 9.39 -24.47 18.42
C GLY A 12 9.52 -24.12 16.93
N SER A 13 9.60 -25.13 16.06
CA SER A 13 9.84 -24.92 14.63
C SER A 13 8.74 -24.06 13.99
N PHE A 14 9.12 -22.91 13.45
CA PHE A 14 8.22 -22.00 12.74
C PHE A 14 7.66 -22.66 11.48
N LYS A 15 6.40 -22.32 11.17
CA LYS A 15 5.73 -22.79 9.97
C LYS A 15 5.81 -21.74 8.87
N TYR A 16 6.08 -22.17 7.66
CA TYR A 16 6.06 -21.30 6.50
C TYR A 16 5.66 -22.04 5.22
N LEU A 17 5.26 -21.27 4.23
CA LEU A 17 5.11 -21.68 2.84
C LEU A 17 5.76 -20.61 1.97
N ILE A 18 6.76 -21.01 1.19
CA ILE A 18 7.44 -20.15 0.22
C ILE A 18 7.17 -20.69 -1.18
N ILE A 19 6.61 -19.83 -2.03
CA ILE A 19 6.37 -20.09 -3.44
C ILE A 19 7.50 -19.41 -4.23
N ARG A 20 8.26 -20.19 -5.00
CA ARG A 20 9.41 -19.76 -5.82
C ARG A 20 9.10 -19.90 -7.32
N PRO A 21 8.47 -18.91 -7.98
CA PRO A 21 8.04 -19.01 -9.37
C PRO A 21 9.16 -19.42 -10.33
N GLU A 22 10.37 -18.91 -10.14
CA GLU A 22 11.58 -19.19 -10.90
C GLU A 22 11.94 -20.68 -10.94
N ALA A 23 11.61 -21.44 -9.89
CA ALA A 23 11.86 -22.88 -9.83
C ALA A 23 10.74 -23.73 -10.46
N ALA A 24 9.65 -23.11 -10.96
CA ALA A 24 8.53 -23.82 -11.57
C ALA A 24 8.68 -23.96 -13.09
N GLY A 25 8.79 -25.19 -13.60
CA GLY A 25 8.61 -25.47 -15.03
C GLY A 25 7.13 -25.65 -15.42
N ILE A 26 6.80 -25.50 -16.71
CA ILE A 26 5.42 -25.74 -17.22
C ILE A 26 4.94 -27.16 -16.86
N GLY A 27 5.83 -28.15 -17.01
CA GLY A 27 5.54 -29.53 -16.64
C GLY A 27 5.33 -29.73 -15.14
N ASP A 28 6.01 -28.94 -14.29
CA ASP A 28 5.85 -29.01 -12.84
C ASP A 28 4.51 -28.41 -12.40
N LEU A 29 4.08 -27.30 -13.03
CA LEU A 29 2.75 -26.70 -12.82
C LEU A 29 1.64 -27.66 -13.24
N TRP A 30 1.75 -28.30 -14.41
CA TRP A 30 0.77 -29.28 -14.88
C TRP A 30 0.66 -30.51 -13.96
N ARG A 31 1.81 -31.04 -13.51
CA ARG A 31 1.84 -32.14 -12.54
C ARG A 31 1.24 -31.73 -11.20
N PHE A 32 1.57 -30.54 -10.70
CA PHE A 32 1.04 -30.03 -9.45
C PHE A 32 -0.48 -29.86 -9.52
N MET A 33 -1.02 -29.32 -10.62
CA MET A 33 -2.47 -29.22 -10.85
C MET A 33 -3.17 -30.59 -10.82
N THR A 34 -2.66 -31.54 -11.62
CA THR A 34 -3.35 -32.82 -11.88
C THR A 34 -3.16 -33.85 -10.76
N ARG A 35 -1.96 -33.96 -10.19
CA ARG A 35 -1.59 -35.01 -9.23
C ARG A 35 -1.38 -34.49 -7.81
N GLY A 36 -1.25 -33.18 -7.63
CA GLY A 36 -0.96 -32.56 -6.33
C GLY A 36 0.48 -32.76 -5.90
N GLY A 37 0.77 -32.41 -4.64
CA GLY A 37 2.08 -32.66 -4.01
C GLY A 37 2.35 -34.13 -3.65
N GLY A 38 1.45 -35.07 -3.97
CA GLY A 38 1.56 -36.48 -3.59
C GLY A 38 2.74 -37.18 -4.28
N GLY A 39 3.91 -37.14 -3.63
CA GLY A 39 5.12 -37.78 -4.13
C GLY A 39 6.37 -37.52 -3.29
N GLY A 40 6.30 -37.52 -1.96
CA GLY A 40 7.47 -37.37 -1.09
C GLY A 40 8.21 -36.02 -1.18
N ARG A 41 9.18 -35.82 -0.28
CA ARG A 41 10.04 -34.63 -0.24
C ARG A 41 10.77 -34.48 -1.59
N GLY A 42 10.39 -33.49 -2.40
CA GLY A 42 11.13 -33.09 -3.60
C GLY A 42 10.39 -33.08 -4.95
N VAL A 43 9.09 -33.39 -5.03
CA VAL A 43 8.38 -33.44 -6.34
C VAL A 43 7.93 -32.07 -6.85
N VAL A 44 7.84 -31.03 -6.00
CA VAL A 44 7.45 -29.67 -6.42
C VAL A 44 8.54 -28.67 -6.06
N LYS A 45 9.51 -28.48 -6.97
CA LYS A 45 10.71 -27.64 -6.76
C LYS A 45 10.40 -26.18 -6.39
N PHE A 46 9.21 -25.69 -6.74
CA PHE A 46 8.79 -24.31 -6.51
C PHE A 46 8.00 -24.09 -5.21
N LEU A 47 7.70 -25.14 -4.44
CA LEU A 47 7.02 -25.04 -3.15
C LEU A 47 7.95 -25.53 -2.05
N GLU A 48 8.26 -24.64 -1.12
CA GLU A 48 9.05 -24.93 0.07
C GLU A 48 8.14 -24.73 1.29
N SER A 49 8.02 -25.73 2.16
CA SER A 49 7.20 -25.63 3.37
C SER A 49 7.84 -26.41 4.50
N SER A 50 7.74 -25.87 5.71
CA SER A 50 8.12 -26.58 6.94
C SER A 50 6.99 -27.44 7.52
N ASP A 51 5.78 -27.44 6.93
CA ASP A 51 4.68 -28.33 7.32
C ASP A 51 4.55 -29.52 6.35
N ASP A 52 4.86 -30.72 6.83
CA ASP A 52 4.79 -31.96 6.05
C ASP A 52 3.36 -32.28 5.56
N LYS A 53 2.29 -31.71 6.15
CA LYS A 53 0.91 -31.91 5.68
C LYS A 53 0.63 -31.18 4.36
N VAL A 54 1.34 -30.09 4.09
CA VAL A 54 1.22 -29.30 2.85
C VAL A 54 1.91 -30.02 1.68
N THR A 55 2.96 -30.78 1.96
CA THR A 55 3.83 -31.42 0.96
C THR A 55 3.61 -32.93 0.77
N ILE A 56 3.13 -33.68 1.77
CA ILE A 56 3.20 -35.17 1.72
C ILE A 56 1.83 -35.86 1.49
N ASN A 57 0.71 -35.32 1.97
CA ASN A 57 -0.56 -36.06 2.00
C ASN A 57 -1.65 -35.62 1.00
N GLY A 58 -1.33 -34.81 0.00
CA GLY A 58 -2.30 -34.45 -1.03
C GLY A 58 -3.56 -33.72 -0.51
N GLY A 59 -3.50 -33.14 0.70
CA GLY A 59 -4.63 -32.45 1.35
C GLY A 59 -5.07 -31.13 0.69
N MET A 60 -4.47 -30.77 -0.45
CA MET A 60 -4.92 -29.66 -1.29
C MET A 60 -5.99 -30.14 -2.28
N THR A 61 -7.20 -29.57 -2.18
CA THR A 61 -8.28 -29.74 -3.15
C THR A 61 -7.88 -29.19 -4.54
N ALA A 62 -8.66 -29.45 -5.57
CA ALA A 62 -8.35 -28.97 -6.93
C ALA A 62 -8.32 -27.43 -7.01
N ASP A 63 -9.27 -26.76 -6.34
CA ASP A 63 -9.37 -25.30 -6.29
C ASP A 63 -8.11 -24.66 -5.65
N HIS A 64 -7.52 -25.38 -4.71
CA HIS A 64 -6.33 -24.94 -3.97
C HIS A 64 -5.07 -24.89 -4.84
N ARG A 65 -4.91 -25.87 -5.73
CA ARG A 65 -3.77 -25.96 -6.65
C ARG A 65 -3.85 -24.87 -7.71
N TRP A 66 -5.06 -24.59 -8.17
CA TRP A 66 -5.34 -23.56 -9.16
C TRP A 66 -4.85 -22.18 -8.72
N VAL A 67 -5.13 -21.77 -7.49
CA VAL A 67 -4.75 -20.44 -6.97
C VAL A 67 -3.22 -20.28 -6.92
N ILE A 68 -2.49 -21.29 -6.46
CA ILE A 68 -1.01 -21.31 -6.47
C ILE A 68 -0.47 -21.25 -7.90
N VAL A 69 -1.03 -22.05 -8.82
CA VAL A 69 -0.58 -22.07 -10.21
C VAL A 69 -0.85 -20.74 -10.90
N VAL A 70 -2.01 -20.13 -10.70
CA VAL A 70 -2.33 -18.80 -11.23
C VAL A 70 -1.37 -17.75 -10.68
N SER A 71 -1.08 -17.75 -9.36
CA SER A 71 -0.07 -16.88 -8.75
C SER A 71 1.30 -17.05 -9.43
N VAL A 72 1.77 -18.30 -9.61
CA VAL A 72 3.05 -18.57 -10.27
C VAL A 72 3.06 -18.11 -11.74
N ILE A 73 1.97 -18.34 -12.48
CA ILE A 73 1.84 -17.90 -13.88
C ILE A 73 1.87 -16.38 -13.98
N ILE A 74 1.08 -15.68 -13.15
CA ILE A 74 1.03 -14.22 -13.12
C ILE A 74 2.40 -13.65 -12.75
N ARG A 75 3.05 -14.17 -11.70
CA ARG A 75 4.39 -13.72 -11.29
C ARG A 75 5.46 -13.98 -12.35
N LYS A 76 5.38 -15.11 -13.07
CA LYS A 76 6.25 -15.38 -14.23
C LYS A 76 6.00 -14.41 -15.38
N MET A 77 4.75 -14.09 -15.68
CA MET A 77 4.40 -13.09 -16.69
C MET A 77 4.93 -11.70 -16.29
N ILE A 78 4.70 -11.28 -15.05
CA ILE A 78 5.21 -10.01 -14.52
C ILE A 78 6.74 -9.95 -14.63
N SER A 79 7.44 -11.02 -14.21
CA SER A 79 8.90 -11.12 -14.33
C SER A 79 9.39 -11.06 -15.79
N LEU A 80 8.67 -11.69 -16.73
CA LEU A 80 9.00 -11.62 -18.16
C LEU A 80 8.89 -10.20 -18.72
N PHE A 81 7.93 -9.43 -18.22
CA PHE A 81 7.68 -8.05 -18.64
C PHE A 81 8.32 -7.00 -17.72
N ALA A 82 9.14 -7.39 -16.74
CA ALA A 82 9.67 -6.46 -15.74
C ALA A 82 10.44 -5.28 -16.35
N THR A 83 11.47 -5.56 -17.15
CA THR A 83 12.26 -4.50 -17.80
C THR A 83 11.44 -3.70 -18.83
N PRO A 84 10.61 -4.32 -19.70
CA PRO A 84 9.70 -3.57 -20.56
C PRO A 84 8.73 -2.66 -19.79
N MET A 85 8.18 -3.11 -18.67
CA MET A 85 7.26 -2.34 -17.83
C MET A 85 7.98 -1.13 -17.23
N GLU A 86 9.14 -1.33 -16.62
CA GLU A 86 9.94 -0.23 -16.03
C GLU A 86 10.29 0.84 -17.08
N LEU A 87 10.77 0.42 -18.26
CA LEU A 87 11.06 1.34 -19.37
C LEU A 87 9.80 2.08 -19.85
N THR A 88 8.67 1.38 -19.90
CA THR A 88 7.37 1.98 -20.24
C THR A 88 6.96 3.01 -19.20
N GLY A 89 7.14 2.74 -17.91
CA GLY A 89 6.90 3.68 -16.83
C GLY A 89 7.75 4.94 -16.98
N TYR A 90 9.06 4.78 -17.19
CA TYR A 90 9.94 5.91 -17.46
C TYR A 90 9.48 6.77 -18.64
N LEU A 91 9.08 6.13 -19.75
CA LEU A 91 8.58 6.83 -20.93
C LEU A 91 7.26 7.55 -20.65
N VAL A 92 6.31 6.87 -20.00
CA VAL A 92 4.98 7.41 -19.68
C VAL A 92 5.12 8.62 -18.76
N ASP A 93 5.86 8.52 -17.65
CA ASP A 93 6.10 9.67 -16.75
C ASP A 93 6.73 10.84 -17.49
N PHE A 94 7.74 10.58 -18.33
CA PHE A 94 8.41 11.64 -19.08
C PHE A 94 7.45 12.32 -20.06
N VAL A 95 6.65 11.55 -20.82
CA VAL A 95 5.68 12.09 -21.78
C VAL A 95 4.59 12.87 -21.06
N LEU A 96 4.05 12.35 -19.96
CA LEU A 96 3.01 13.03 -19.18
C LEU A 96 3.52 14.37 -18.63
N ASN A 97 4.71 14.40 -18.05
CA ASN A 97 5.32 15.64 -17.55
C ASN A 97 5.70 16.61 -18.68
N LEU A 98 6.22 16.10 -19.80
CA LEU A 98 6.54 16.93 -20.97
C LEU A 98 5.28 17.63 -21.51
N LEU A 99 4.17 16.91 -21.61
CA LEU A 99 2.89 17.48 -22.03
C LEU A 99 2.35 18.48 -21.00
N SER A 100 2.40 18.14 -19.72
CA SER A 100 1.89 19.00 -18.63
C SER A 100 2.63 20.34 -18.57
N LEU A 101 3.97 20.31 -18.57
CA LEU A 101 4.80 21.52 -18.46
C LEU A 101 4.74 22.42 -19.71
N ASN A 102 4.24 21.91 -20.84
CA ASN A 102 4.19 22.66 -22.09
C ASN A 102 2.76 22.98 -22.57
N GLY A 103 1.73 22.82 -21.73
CA GLY A 103 0.36 23.19 -22.13
C GLY A 103 -0.28 22.22 -23.13
N ASN A 104 -0.08 20.92 -22.91
CA ASN A 104 -0.57 19.79 -23.71
C ASN A 104 0.12 19.67 -25.09
N LEU A 105 -0.38 18.80 -25.97
CA LEU A 105 0.22 18.52 -27.29
C LEU A 105 0.34 19.79 -28.16
N VAL A 106 -0.68 20.65 -28.14
CA VAL A 106 -0.70 21.89 -28.93
C VAL A 106 0.32 22.88 -28.39
N GLY A 107 0.36 23.07 -27.07
CA GLY A 107 1.34 23.95 -26.44
C GLY A 107 2.78 23.44 -26.61
N LEU A 108 3.00 22.12 -26.53
CA LEU A 108 4.30 21.49 -26.79
C LEU A 108 4.82 21.82 -28.20
N PHE A 109 3.96 21.71 -29.21
CA PHE A 109 4.30 22.06 -30.59
C PHE A 109 4.72 23.54 -30.72
N PHE A 110 3.94 24.46 -30.15
CA PHE A 110 4.26 25.89 -30.21
C PHE A 110 5.51 26.26 -29.40
N ASN A 111 5.70 25.68 -28.21
CA ASN A 111 6.89 25.90 -27.39
C ASN A 111 8.16 25.39 -28.09
N PHE A 112 8.08 24.26 -28.78
CA PHE A 112 9.16 23.76 -29.62
C PHE A 112 9.52 24.75 -30.74
N LEU A 113 8.52 25.22 -31.49
CA LEU A 113 8.73 26.20 -32.57
C LEU A 113 9.28 27.55 -32.07
N GLN A 114 8.91 27.98 -30.87
CA GLN A 114 9.36 29.24 -30.27
C GLN A 114 10.71 29.12 -29.52
N GLY A 115 11.31 27.93 -29.43
CA GLY A 115 12.51 27.70 -28.63
C GLY A 115 12.30 27.84 -27.11
N LYS A 116 11.05 27.71 -26.63
CA LYS A 116 10.64 27.82 -25.22
C LYS A 116 10.29 26.45 -24.61
N LEU A 117 10.78 25.37 -25.20
CA LEU A 117 10.50 24.02 -24.74
C LEU A 117 11.01 23.81 -23.31
N VAL A 118 10.10 23.43 -22.40
CA VAL A 118 10.46 23.04 -21.03
C VAL A 118 10.65 21.53 -20.99
N ILE A 119 11.86 21.07 -20.67
CA ILE A 119 12.17 19.64 -20.55
C ILE A 119 11.99 19.22 -19.09
N PRO A 120 11.18 18.19 -18.80
CA PRO A 120 10.91 17.75 -17.43
C PRO A 120 12.16 17.15 -16.77
N GLN A 121 12.41 17.50 -15.50
CA GLN A 121 13.51 16.99 -14.69
C GLN A 121 12.96 16.14 -13.53
N ARG A 122 13.34 14.86 -13.45
CA ARG A 122 12.75 13.87 -12.52
C ARG A 122 12.79 14.26 -11.05
N GLU A 123 13.89 14.84 -10.60
CA GLU A 123 14.08 15.25 -9.21
C GLU A 123 13.55 16.65 -8.90
N SER A 124 12.81 17.27 -9.82
CA SER A 124 12.24 18.61 -9.59
C SER A 124 10.89 18.54 -8.88
N GLU A 125 10.55 19.62 -8.18
CA GLU A 125 9.22 19.85 -7.59
C GLU A 125 8.08 19.94 -8.62
N THR A 126 8.40 19.99 -9.91
CA THR A 126 7.42 20.08 -11.00
C THR A 126 7.19 18.74 -11.73
N PHE A 127 7.98 17.71 -11.41
CA PHE A 127 7.87 16.40 -12.03
C PHE A 127 7.01 15.49 -11.18
N ILE A 128 5.76 15.27 -11.61
CA ILE A 128 4.82 14.43 -10.87
C ILE A 128 4.72 13.02 -11.45
N SER A 129 4.43 12.04 -10.60
CA SER A 129 4.28 10.65 -10.95
C SER A 129 3.07 10.40 -11.86
N THR A 130 3.02 9.22 -12.49
CA THR A 130 1.82 8.71 -13.16
C THR A 130 0.57 8.82 -12.27
N ILE A 131 0.69 8.59 -10.95
CA ILE A 131 -0.43 8.73 -10.01
C ILE A 131 -0.86 10.20 -9.86
N GLY A 132 0.09 11.13 -9.77
CA GLY A 132 -0.17 12.58 -9.79
C GLY A 132 -0.90 13.04 -11.04
N HIS A 133 -0.60 12.44 -12.21
CA HIS A 133 -1.32 12.72 -13.46
C HIS A 133 -2.74 12.13 -13.52
N LEU A 134 -3.05 11.08 -12.76
CA LEU A 134 -4.42 10.57 -12.61
C LEU A 134 -5.28 11.48 -11.72
N ASP A 135 -4.67 12.08 -10.69
CA ASP A 135 -5.34 13.01 -9.79
C ASP A 135 -4.38 14.06 -9.20
N GLY A 136 -4.31 15.22 -9.85
CA GLY A 136 -3.46 16.35 -9.43
C GLY A 136 -3.98 17.15 -8.23
N ARG A 137 -5.11 16.79 -7.61
CA ARG A 137 -5.66 17.54 -6.46
C ARG A 137 -4.80 17.36 -5.22
N ILE A 138 -4.35 18.44 -4.61
CA ILE A 138 -3.54 18.39 -3.38
C ILE A 138 -4.21 19.09 -2.20
N ASP A 139 -5.34 19.78 -2.40
CA ASP A 139 -5.97 20.59 -1.36
C ASP A 139 -6.58 19.76 -0.23
N LEU A 140 -6.31 20.11 1.02
CA LEU A 140 -6.90 19.45 2.19
C LEU A 140 -8.37 19.87 2.42
N HIS A 141 -8.78 21.02 1.88
CA HIS A 141 -10.12 21.58 2.03
C HIS A 141 -10.87 21.53 0.69
N LYS A 142 -12.21 21.50 0.73
CA LYS A 142 -12.99 21.87 -0.47
C LYS A 142 -12.73 23.35 -0.72
N SER A 143 -12.40 23.69 -1.95
CA SER A 143 -12.54 25.04 -2.49
C SER A 143 -14.04 25.39 -2.47
N GLU A 144 -14.56 25.79 -1.31
CA GLU A 144 -15.87 26.43 -1.28
C GLU A 144 -15.72 27.81 -1.93
N HIS A 145 -15.91 27.84 -3.25
CA HIS A 145 -16.33 29.04 -3.96
C HIS A 145 -17.75 29.40 -3.49
N PHE A 146 -17.84 29.96 -2.28
CA PHE A 146 -18.90 30.89 -1.92
C PHE A 146 -18.32 32.30 -1.98
N SER A 147 -18.62 32.96 -3.08
CA SER A 147 -18.33 34.36 -3.33
C SER A 147 -19.01 35.23 -2.26
N HIS A 148 -18.26 36.19 -1.69
CA HIS A 148 -18.71 37.38 -0.94
C HIS A 148 -19.45 37.08 0.38
N GLU A 149 -19.02 37.50 1.57
CA GLU A 149 -18.61 38.84 1.98
C GLU A 149 -17.89 38.81 3.35
N ASN A 150 -16.97 39.76 3.55
CA ASN A 150 -16.49 40.31 4.82
C ASN A 150 -15.62 39.46 5.77
N GLY A 151 -14.38 39.94 5.95
CA GLY A 151 -13.76 40.05 7.28
C GLY A 151 -12.60 39.10 7.52
N GLU A 152 -11.41 39.69 7.69
CA GLU A 152 -10.20 39.13 8.31
C GLU A 152 -10.44 37.91 9.21
N SER A 153 -9.84 36.77 8.88
CA SER A 153 -9.67 35.67 9.84
C SER A 153 -8.21 35.25 9.94
N SER A 154 -7.55 35.90 10.89
CA SER A 154 -6.30 35.47 11.52
C SER A 154 -6.39 33.99 11.89
N PHE A 155 -5.50 33.20 11.28
CA PHE A 155 -5.26 31.79 11.57
C PHE A 155 -4.87 31.65 13.06
N THR A 156 -5.81 31.23 13.92
CA THR A 156 -5.52 31.09 15.36
C THR A 156 -5.27 29.64 15.75
N LYS A 157 -4.27 29.47 16.63
CA LYS A 157 -3.85 28.22 17.30
C LYS A 157 -4.97 27.44 18.00
N ALA A 158 -6.17 28.01 18.14
CA ALA A 158 -7.33 27.38 18.73
C ALA A 158 -8.07 26.41 17.77
N GLU A 159 -8.04 26.63 16.45
CA GLU A 159 -8.70 25.73 15.47
C GLU A 159 -7.91 24.43 15.21
N ALA A 160 -6.59 24.46 15.40
CA ALA A 160 -5.75 23.27 15.38
C ALA A 160 -6.04 22.34 16.59
N ALA A 161 -6.30 22.92 17.76
CA ALA A 161 -6.77 22.17 18.94
C ALA A 161 -8.23 21.70 18.80
N MET A 162 -9.06 22.43 18.04
CA MET A 162 -10.45 22.07 17.73
C MET A 162 -10.55 20.84 16.79
N ARG A 163 -9.51 20.51 16.01
CA ARG A 163 -9.50 19.36 15.06
C ARG A 163 -9.37 17.98 15.69
N ILE A 164 -8.94 17.89 16.94
CA ILE A 164 -9.03 16.63 17.72
C ILE A 164 -10.51 16.27 18.01
N GLN A 165 -11.45 17.20 17.75
CA GLN A 165 -12.90 16.99 17.74
C GLN A 165 -13.56 17.07 16.34
N MET A 166 -12.85 17.41 15.25
CA MET A 166 -13.45 17.62 13.92
C MET A 166 -13.42 16.36 13.03
N GLY A 167 -14.29 15.39 13.32
CA GLY A 167 -14.83 14.39 12.38
C GLY A 167 -13.85 13.45 11.64
N ASN A 168 -14.21 12.17 11.57
CA ASN A 168 -13.48 11.11 10.85
C ASN A 168 -13.02 11.53 9.42
N LYS A 169 -13.83 12.31 8.70
CA LYS A 169 -13.57 12.68 7.29
C LYS A 169 -12.36 13.57 7.03
N THR A 170 -12.05 14.55 7.88
CA THR A 170 -10.88 15.43 7.64
C THR A 170 -9.59 14.65 7.73
N LEU A 171 -9.51 13.76 8.73
CA LEU A 171 -8.35 12.92 8.93
C LEU A 171 -8.20 11.90 7.80
N GLN A 172 -9.32 11.32 7.35
CA GLN A 172 -9.35 10.48 6.16
C GLN A 172 -8.83 11.23 4.91
N ILE A 173 -9.23 12.49 4.68
CA ILE A 173 -8.75 13.32 3.55
C ILE A 173 -7.24 13.53 3.63
N LEU A 174 -6.72 13.91 4.79
CA LEU A 174 -5.28 14.09 5.00
C LEU A 174 -4.52 12.78 4.75
N CYS A 175 -5.05 11.65 5.24
CA CYS A 175 -4.44 10.34 5.07
C CYS A 175 -4.44 9.88 3.60
N ILE A 176 -5.54 10.04 2.85
CA ILE A 176 -5.55 9.64 1.43
C ILE A 176 -4.66 10.55 0.59
N LEU A 177 -4.65 11.86 0.87
CA LEU A 177 -3.79 12.78 0.13
C LEU A 177 -2.31 12.55 0.46
N ALA A 178 -1.97 12.23 1.71
CA ALA A 178 -0.62 11.79 2.08
C ALA A 178 -0.26 10.44 1.42
N SER A 179 -1.18 9.48 1.38
CA SER A 179 -0.98 8.18 0.71
C SER A 179 -0.76 8.34 -0.79
N LYS A 180 -1.44 9.29 -1.42
CA LYS A 180 -1.25 9.65 -2.83
C LYS A 180 0.06 10.40 -3.06
N LEU A 181 0.39 11.33 -2.18
CA LEU A 181 1.62 12.11 -2.27
C LEU A 181 2.87 11.23 -2.11
N ALA A 182 2.76 10.07 -1.45
CA ALA A 182 3.86 9.13 -1.27
C ALA A 182 4.42 8.55 -2.58
N TYR A 183 3.67 8.63 -3.69
CA TYR A 183 4.13 8.22 -5.03
C TYR A 183 5.02 9.27 -5.70
N GLU A 184 5.05 10.49 -5.17
CA GLU A 184 5.81 11.59 -5.74
C GLU A 184 7.28 11.57 -5.29
N ASN A 185 8.15 12.26 -6.03
CA ASN A 185 9.54 12.42 -5.62
C ASN A 185 9.67 13.34 -4.39
N ALA A 186 10.81 13.27 -3.69
CA ALA A 186 11.03 14.00 -2.44
C ALA A 186 10.80 15.52 -2.55
N SER A 187 11.19 16.15 -3.66
CA SER A 187 11.01 17.59 -3.87
C SER A 187 9.55 18.00 -4.06
N VAL A 188 8.76 17.18 -4.76
CA VAL A 188 7.30 17.39 -4.86
C VAL A 188 6.65 17.23 -3.49
N VAL A 189 7.01 16.17 -2.75
CA VAL A 189 6.47 15.91 -1.41
C VAL A 189 6.77 17.09 -0.48
N GLU A 190 8.02 17.55 -0.43
CA GLU A 190 8.44 18.69 0.38
C GLU A 190 7.69 19.97 -0.01
N ASN A 191 7.61 20.28 -1.32
CA ASN A 191 6.89 21.44 -1.80
C ASN A 191 5.40 21.41 -1.40
N VAL A 192 4.72 20.27 -1.57
CA VAL A 192 3.31 20.14 -1.18
C VAL A 192 3.14 20.28 0.34
N VAL A 193 3.94 19.59 1.14
CA VAL A 193 3.81 19.64 2.61
C VAL A 193 4.10 21.04 3.15
N VAL A 194 5.20 21.66 2.71
CA VAL A 194 5.65 22.97 3.23
C VAL A 194 4.85 24.12 2.63
N ASN A 195 4.72 24.17 1.31
CA ASN A 195 4.17 25.34 0.63
C ASN A 195 2.65 25.28 0.45
N HIS A 196 2.06 24.09 0.30
CA HIS A 196 0.62 23.95 0.10
C HIS A 196 -0.12 23.62 1.40
N TRP A 197 0.35 22.63 2.17
CA TRP A 197 -0.31 22.20 3.40
C TRP A 197 0.09 23.03 4.62
N LYS A 198 1.16 23.83 4.51
CA LYS A 198 1.72 24.63 5.60
C LYS A 198 2.05 23.77 6.84
N MET A 199 2.55 22.57 6.59
CA MET A 199 2.96 21.57 7.58
C MET A 199 4.49 21.41 7.57
N HIS A 200 5.02 20.72 8.57
CA HIS A 200 6.45 20.46 8.66
C HIS A 200 6.82 19.16 7.95
N PHE A 201 7.60 19.27 6.88
CA PHE A 201 8.20 18.11 6.23
C PHE A 201 9.38 17.60 7.07
N VAL A 202 9.32 16.34 7.49
CA VAL A 202 10.38 15.74 8.32
C VAL A 202 11.43 15.06 7.46
N GLY A 203 11.01 14.33 6.43
CA GLY A 203 11.92 13.66 5.51
C GLY A 203 11.25 12.61 4.63
N PHE A 204 11.94 12.29 3.54
CA PHE A 204 11.60 11.24 2.60
C PHE A 204 12.69 10.17 2.64
N TYR A 205 12.31 8.91 2.78
CA TYR A 205 13.20 7.79 3.05
C TYR A 205 13.10 6.75 1.94
N ASN A 206 14.22 6.51 1.25
CA ASN A 206 14.41 5.42 0.29
C ASN A 206 15.09 4.25 0.99
N CYS A 207 14.29 3.34 1.55
CA CYS A 207 14.76 2.30 2.45
C CYS A 207 15.22 1.05 1.69
N TRP A 208 16.18 0.34 2.27
CA TRP A 208 16.74 -0.88 1.67
C TRP A 208 15.78 -2.07 1.79
N ASN A 209 15.59 -2.79 0.69
CA ASN A 209 14.89 -4.06 0.63
C ASN A 209 15.88 -5.20 0.32
N ALA A 210 16.17 -6.01 1.34
CA ALA A 210 17.17 -7.08 1.22
C ALA A 210 16.77 -8.22 0.27
N TYR A 211 15.47 -8.39 -0.02
CA TYR A 211 15.01 -9.39 -0.98
C TYR A 211 15.25 -8.94 -2.42
N GLN A 212 14.88 -7.70 -2.75
CA GLN A 212 15.05 -7.13 -4.09
C GLN A 212 16.48 -6.61 -4.34
N LYS A 213 17.25 -6.37 -3.27
CA LYS A 213 18.61 -5.79 -3.30
C LYS A 213 18.64 -4.38 -3.89
N GLU A 214 17.63 -3.59 -3.59
CA GLU A 214 17.47 -2.22 -4.04
C GLU A 214 16.74 -1.35 -3.00
N ARG A 215 16.66 -0.05 -3.26
CA ARG A 215 15.95 0.92 -2.41
C ARG A 215 14.52 1.15 -2.87
N SER A 216 13.70 0.11 -2.77
CA SER A 216 12.33 0.10 -3.30
C SER A 216 11.27 0.57 -2.31
N THR A 217 11.49 0.41 -1.00
CA THR A 217 10.47 0.80 -0.02
C THR A 217 10.58 2.26 0.34
N GLN A 218 9.62 3.06 -0.12
CA GLN A 218 9.58 4.49 0.12
C GLN A 218 8.56 4.87 1.19
N VAL A 219 8.94 5.80 2.05
CA VAL A 219 8.09 6.35 3.12
C VAL A 219 8.49 7.79 3.36
N PHE A 220 7.51 8.66 3.60
CA PHE A 220 7.78 10.00 4.09
C PHE A 220 7.06 10.28 5.39
N ILE A 221 7.64 11.19 6.16
CA ILE A 221 7.12 11.60 7.46
C ILE A 221 6.89 13.11 7.43
N LEU A 222 5.77 13.54 8.01
CA LEU A 222 5.47 14.95 8.23
C LEU A 222 4.90 15.15 9.64
N CYS A 223 4.98 16.37 10.13
CA CYS A 223 4.32 16.82 11.35
C CYS A 223 3.38 17.98 11.05
N ASP A 224 2.35 18.17 11.86
CA ASP A 224 1.49 19.35 11.77
C ASP A 224 2.27 20.66 12.03
N LYS A 225 3.31 20.60 12.88
CA LYS A 225 4.20 21.72 13.23
C LYS A 225 5.67 21.27 13.31
N SER A 226 6.59 22.22 13.21
CA SER A 226 8.04 21.96 13.35
C SER A 226 8.50 21.81 14.80
N GLU A 227 7.79 22.45 15.74
CA GLU A 227 8.06 22.41 17.17
C GLU A 227 6.76 22.12 17.92
N ASP A 228 6.84 21.30 18.97
CA ASP A 228 5.69 20.86 19.78
C ASP A 228 4.51 20.38 18.92
N ALA A 229 4.82 19.48 18.00
CA ALA A 229 3.85 18.86 17.10
C ALA A 229 2.78 18.09 17.91
N ASP A 230 1.53 18.17 17.45
CA ASP A 230 0.42 17.40 17.98
C ASP A 230 0.22 16.09 17.19
N VAL A 231 0.55 16.09 15.90
CA VAL A 231 0.31 14.96 14.99
C VAL A 231 1.52 14.71 14.10
N ILE A 232 1.98 13.46 14.08
CA ILE A 232 2.99 12.94 13.15
C ILE A 232 2.28 12.00 12.17
N ILE A 233 2.53 12.13 10.87
CA ILE A 233 1.97 11.26 9.85
C ILE A 233 3.09 10.52 9.15
N ILE A 234 2.98 9.20 9.11
CA ILE A 234 3.87 8.30 8.37
C ILE A 234 3.08 7.77 7.18
N SER A 235 3.55 8.07 5.97
CA SER A 235 2.89 7.66 4.74
C SER A 235 3.79 6.73 3.93
N PHE A 236 3.40 5.47 3.82
CA PHE A 236 4.09 4.48 3.00
C PHE A 236 3.58 4.54 1.56
N ARG A 237 4.51 4.56 0.61
CA ARG A 237 4.19 4.42 -0.81
C ARG A 237 3.70 3.01 -1.10
N GLY A 238 2.79 2.89 -2.07
CA GLY A 238 2.40 1.61 -2.64
C GLY A 238 3.03 1.32 -4.00
N THR A 239 2.40 0.41 -4.74
CA THR A 239 2.87 -0.12 -6.02
C THR A 239 2.80 0.93 -7.13
N GLU A 240 3.92 1.24 -7.78
CA GLU A 240 3.86 2.02 -9.02
C GLU A 240 3.22 1.18 -10.14
N PRO A 241 2.38 1.78 -11.02
CA PRO A 241 1.68 1.02 -12.07
C PRO A 241 2.60 0.20 -12.98
N PHE A 242 3.86 0.61 -13.10
CA PHE A 242 4.86 0.00 -13.97
C PHE A 242 5.99 -0.72 -13.21
N ASP A 243 5.87 -0.89 -11.88
CA ASP A 243 6.84 -1.61 -11.06
C ASP A 243 6.45 -3.08 -10.93
N ALA A 244 7.13 -3.93 -11.70
CA ALA A 244 6.87 -5.37 -11.71
C ALA A 244 7.20 -6.06 -10.37
N ASN A 245 8.14 -5.55 -9.58
CA ASN A 245 8.53 -6.14 -8.30
C ASN A 245 7.42 -5.92 -7.25
N ASP A 246 6.87 -4.71 -7.22
CA ASP A 246 5.74 -4.36 -6.35
C ASP A 246 4.49 -5.19 -6.72
N TRP A 247 4.14 -5.27 -8.00
CA TRP A 247 3.03 -6.11 -8.46
C TRP A 247 3.25 -7.60 -8.14
N SER A 248 4.47 -8.12 -8.32
CA SER A 248 4.79 -9.51 -7.97
C SER A 248 4.59 -9.78 -6.47
N THR A 249 4.81 -8.78 -5.61
CA THR A 249 4.59 -8.86 -4.17
C THR A 249 3.10 -9.05 -3.87
N ASP A 250 2.20 -8.29 -4.50
CA ASP A 250 0.75 -8.39 -4.28
C ASP A 250 0.15 -9.76 -4.70
N PHE A 251 0.80 -10.46 -5.64
CA PHE A 251 0.40 -11.80 -6.09
C PHE A 251 1.16 -12.94 -5.39
N ASP A 252 1.97 -12.66 -4.36
CA ASP A 252 2.76 -13.66 -3.66
C ASP A 252 2.02 -14.34 -2.52
N TYR A 253 1.47 -15.54 -2.74
CA TYR A 253 0.75 -16.26 -1.69
C TYR A 253 1.64 -17.02 -0.68
N SER A 254 2.91 -16.63 -0.58
CA SER A 254 3.84 -17.10 0.45
C SER A 254 3.47 -16.54 1.83
N TRP A 255 3.62 -17.34 2.87
CA TRP A 255 3.34 -16.93 4.25
C TRP A 255 4.36 -17.45 5.26
N PHE A 256 4.49 -16.71 6.35
CA PHE A 256 5.29 -17.06 7.51
C PHE A 256 4.41 -17.03 8.77
N GLU A 257 4.45 -18.08 9.60
CA GLU A 257 3.63 -18.20 10.80
C GLU A 257 4.48 -17.94 12.05
N ILE A 258 4.00 -17.03 12.89
CA ILE A 258 4.48 -16.86 14.26
C ILE A 258 3.54 -17.66 15.18
N PRO A 259 4.08 -18.58 16.00
CA PRO A 259 3.29 -19.30 17.01
C PRO A 259 2.45 -18.33 17.84
N GLU A 260 1.21 -18.72 18.16
CA GLU A 260 0.27 -17.90 18.96
C GLU A 260 -0.23 -16.59 18.34
N LEU A 261 0.42 -16.09 17.29
CA LEU A 261 0.07 -14.83 16.65
C LEU A 261 -0.65 -15.02 15.31
N GLY A 262 -0.24 -16.01 14.52
CA GLY A 262 -0.85 -16.29 13.21
C GLY A 262 0.11 -16.13 12.05
N LYS A 263 -0.44 -16.15 10.85
CA LYS A 263 0.29 -16.10 9.57
C LYS A 263 0.38 -14.69 9.04
N PHE A 264 1.52 -14.39 8.45
CA PHE A 264 1.87 -13.14 7.81
C PHE A 264 2.17 -13.36 6.35
N HIS A 265 1.78 -12.38 5.52
CA HIS A 265 2.15 -12.34 4.12
C HIS A 265 3.65 -12.06 3.97
N LEU A 266 4.37 -13.00 3.34
CA LEU A 266 5.83 -12.98 3.34
C LEU A 266 6.38 -11.80 2.53
N GLY A 267 5.77 -11.49 1.39
CA GLY A 267 6.19 -10.35 0.56
C GLY A 267 6.08 -8.99 1.27
N PHE A 268 5.10 -8.82 2.17
CA PHE A 268 4.95 -7.56 2.91
C PHE A 268 5.96 -7.46 4.07
N LEU A 269 6.34 -8.59 4.69
CA LEU A 269 7.45 -8.63 5.64
C LEU A 269 8.78 -8.24 4.97
N GLU A 270 9.02 -8.73 3.74
CA GLU A 270 10.21 -8.37 2.95
C GLU A 270 10.20 -6.89 2.57
N ALA A 271 9.05 -6.36 2.11
CA ALA A 271 8.91 -4.95 1.74
C ALA A 271 9.12 -4.02 2.95
N LEU A 272 8.64 -4.38 4.14
CA LEU A 272 8.93 -3.61 5.36
C LEU A 272 10.39 -3.81 5.86
N GLY A 273 11.08 -4.80 5.29
CA GLY A 273 12.48 -5.14 5.55
C GLY A 273 12.71 -5.87 6.87
N LEU A 274 11.90 -6.91 7.09
CA LEU A 274 11.89 -7.77 8.28
C LEU A 274 12.37 -9.20 7.98
N GLY A 275 13.25 -9.36 7.00
CA GLY A 275 13.82 -10.66 6.62
C GLY A 275 13.72 -10.92 5.11
N THR A 276 14.15 -12.12 4.69
CA THR A 276 14.13 -12.54 3.29
C THR A 276 13.75 -14.02 3.15
N ARG A 277 13.05 -14.38 2.07
CA ARG A 277 12.76 -15.78 1.71
C ARG A 277 14.00 -16.61 1.37
N ALA A 278 15.15 -15.96 1.12
CA ALA A 278 16.42 -16.66 0.94
C ALA A 278 16.95 -17.24 2.27
N ASN A 279 16.61 -16.58 3.38
CA ASN A 279 16.95 -17.03 4.72
C ASN A 279 15.71 -16.89 5.62
N ALA A 280 14.84 -17.91 5.63
CA ALA A 280 13.58 -17.86 6.39
C ALA A 280 13.79 -17.63 7.91
N ALA A 281 14.94 -18.01 8.46
CA ALA A 281 15.29 -17.74 9.87
C ALA A 281 15.49 -16.24 10.16
N SER A 282 15.77 -15.42 9.14
CA SER A 282 15.87 -13.96 9.30
C SER A 282 14.54 -13.33 9.71
N PHE A 283 13.40 -13.85 9.25
CA PHE A 283 12.08 -13.37 9.68
C PHE A 283 11.88 -13.56 11.18
N GLN A 284 12.26 -14.74 11.70
CA GLN A 284 12.19 -15.00 13.13
C GLN A 284 13.03 -14.00 13.91
N TYR A 285 14.27 -13.77 13.47
CA TYR A 285 15.17 -12.84 14.14
C TYR A 285 14.57 -11.43 14.19
N HIS A 286 14.16 -10.87 13.05
CA HIS A 286 13.62 -9.52 12.98
C HIS A 286 12.27 -9.34 13.68
N LEU A 287 11.44 -10.38 13.76
CA LEU A 287 10.13 -10.30 14.41
C LEU A 287 10.19 -10.54 15.93
N GLN A 288 11.21 -11.26 16.42
CA GLN A 288 11.36 -11.58 17.84
C GLN A 288 12.42 -10.75 18.56
N GLN A 289 13.43 -10.24 17.86
CA GLN A 289 14.52 -9.48 18.45
C GLN A 289 14.45 -7.99 18.10
N LYS A 290 14.60 -7.16 19.14
CA LYS A 290 14.54 -5.69 19.04
C LYS A 290 15.86 -5.06 18.56
N ASP A 291 16.90 -5.87 18.37
CA ASP A 291 18.29 -5.43 18.23
C ASP A 291 18.57 -4.74 16.89
N ILE A 292 19.01 -3.47 16.98
CA ILE A 292 19.30 -2.59 15.83
C ILE A 292 20.60 -3.00 15.11
N LYS A 293 21.47 -3.80 15.77
CA LYS A 293 22.82 -4.14 15.25
C LYS A 293 22.80 -4.90 13.91
N PHE A 294 21.69 -5.56 13.57
CA PHE A 294 21.49 -6.26 12.29
C PHE A 294 20.57 -5.52 11.32
N ALA A 295 19.97 -4.39 11.73
CA ALA A 295 19.36 -3.42 10.80
C ALA A 295 20.41 -2.76 9.90
N SER A 296 21.70 -2.95 10.24
CA SER A 296 22.88 -2.41 9.61
C SER A 296 23.93 -3.51 9.38
N SER A 297 23.67 -4.53 8.56
CA SER A 297 24.75 -5.46 8.19
C SER A 297 24.56 -6.15 6.85
N GLU A 298 24.91 -5.45 5.76
CA GLU A 298 25.85 -5.94 4.72
C GLU A 298 26.72 -4.77 4.16
N GLY A 299 27.13 -3.80 4.99
CA GLY A 299 27.99 -2.70 4.54
C GLY A 299 28.91 -2.15 5.62
N THR A 300 30.21 -2.38 5.50
CA THR A 300 31.25 -1.65 6.26
C THR A 300 31.34 -0.23 5.71
N GLY A 301 30.67 0.74 6.35
CA GLY A 301 30.75 2.15 6.00
C GLY A 301 29.65 2.97 6.69
N SER A 302 29.85 4.27 6.84
CA SER A 302 29.00 5.23 7.55
C SER A 302 27.58 5.43 6.99
N ASN A 303 27.13 4.60 6.04
CA ASN A 303 25.77 4.55 5.49
C ASN A 303 25.20 3.16 5.71
N ALA A 304 24.78 2.87 6.95
CA ALA A 304 24.02 1.66 7.22
C ALA A 304 22.73 1.67 6.37
N GLU A 305 22.55 0.64 5.56
CA GLU A 305 21.37 0.49 4.70
C GLU A 305 20.14 0.13 5.53
N LEU A 306 19.56 1.14 6.18
CA LEU A 306 18.39 0.97 7.03
C LEU A 306 17.20 0.46 6.22
N THR A 307 16.54 -0.56 6.75
CA THR A 307 15.25 -1.02 6.22
C THR A 307 14.11 -0.11 6.67
N ALA A 308 12.96 -0.21 6.00
CA ALA A 308 11.83 0.68 6.23
C ALA A 308 11.33 0.65 7.68
N TYR A 309 11.20 -0.55 8.27
CA TYR A 309 10.81 -0.70 9.67
C TYR A 309 11.72 0.10 10.61
N TYR A 310 13.04 -0.11 10.53
CA TYR A 310 13.99 0.50 11.45
C TYR A 310 14.16 2.00 11.19
N ALA A 311 14.18 2.44 9.93
CA ALA A 311 14.23 3.86 9.59
C ALA A 311 13.05 4.63 10.20
N VAL A 312 11.82 4.12 10.03
CA VAL A 312 10.61 4.74 10.58
C VAL A 312 10.57 4.62 12.10
N ARG A 313 10.89 3.47 12.70
CA ARG A 313 10.89 3.30 14.17
C ARG A 313 11.87 4.26 14.86
N ILE A 314 13.10 4.37 14.35
CA ILE A 314 14.12 5.28 14.90
C ILE A 314 13.63 6.72 14.79
N LYS A 315 13.21 7.14 13.59
CA LYS A 315 12.77 8.53 13.39
C LYS A 315 11.53 8.87 14.19
N LEU A 316 10.55 7.97 14.26
CA LEU A 316 9.35 8.14 15.07
C LEU A 316 9.73 8.29 16.54
N ASN A 317 10.58 7.41 17.08
CA ASN A 317 11.04 7.53 18.47
C ASN A 317 11.69 8.90 18.76
N ASP A 318 12.52 9.41 17.86
CA ASP A 318 13.14 10.73 18.01
C ASP A 318 12.09 11.85 18.02
N LEU A 319 11.13 11.82 17.08
CA LEU A 319 10.06 12.81 17.02
C LEU A 319 9.16 12.76 18.25
N LEU A 320 8.83 11.55 18.74
CA LEU A 320 8.04 11.35 19.93
C LEU A 320 8.79 11.83 21.19
N ALA A 321 10.12 11.68 21.24
CA ALA A 321 10.93 12.18 22.34
C ALA A 321 10.98 13.73 22.37
N GLN A 322 11.04 14.36 21.20
CA GLN A 322 11.07 15.82 21.01
C GLN A 322 9.70 16.48 21.24
N ASN A 323 8.61 15.80 20.86
CA ASN A 323 7.25 16.30 20.94
C ASN A 323 6.46 15.46 21.94
N LYS A 324 6.41 15.86 23.22
CA LYS A 324 5.90 15.00 24.31
C LYS A 324 4.43 14.62 24.17
N ASN A 325 3.62 15.50 23.59
CA ASN A 325 2.18 15.31 23.45
C ASN A 325 1.76 14.76 22.07
N ALA A 326 2.67 14.70 21.10
CA ALA A 326 2.35 14.26 19.75
C ALA A 326 1.70 12.87 19.75
N LYS A 327 0.74 12.65 18.87
CA LYS A 327 0.32 11.30 18.50
C LYS A 327 0.73 11.03 17.06
N PHE A 328 0.75 9.77 16.65
CA PHE A 328 1.10 9.43 15.28
C PHE A 328 0.01 8.67 14.55
N ILE A 329 -0.03 8.88 13.24
CA ILE A 329 -0.91 8.21 12.28
C ILE A 329 -0.04 7.48 11.29
N VAL A 330 -0.47 6.28 10.90
CA VAL A 330 0.15 5.54 9.82
C VAL A 330 -0.85 5.39 8.68
N THR A 331 -0.40 5.65 7.46
CA THR A 331 -1.26 5.59 6.29
C THR A 331 -0.54 5.08 5.06
N GLY A 332 -1.32 4.63 4.08
CA GLY A 332 -0.80 4.18 2.79
C GLY A 332 -1.91 3.65 1.88
N HIS A 333 -1.62 3.67 0.58
CA HIS A 333 -2.47 3.13 -0.47
C HIS A 333 -1.85 1.84 -1.04
N SER A 334 -2.66 0.85 -1.42
CA SER A 334 -2.19 -0.40 -2.04
C SER A 334 -1.20 -1.16 -1.14
N LEU A 335 -0.04 -1.59 -1.65
CA LEU A 335 1.10 -2.10 -0.88
C LEU A 335 1.44 -1.20 0.32
N GLY A 336 1.40 0.13 0.17
CA GLY A 336 1.64 1.07 1.26
C GLY A 336 0.60 0.95 2.38
N GLY A 337 -0.64 0.58 2.04
CA GLY A 337 -1.68 0.25 3.01
C GLY A 337 -1.34 -1.01 3.81
N ALA A 338 -0.76 -2.04 3.18
CA ALA A 338 -0.29 -3.23 3.88
C ALA A 338 0.85 -2.91 4.85
N LEU A 339 1.81 -2.09 4.42
CA LEU A 339 2.92 -1.63 5.26
C LEU A 339 2.43 -0.76 6.43
N ALA A 340 1.39 0.05 6.20
CA ALA A 340 0.83 0.95 7.21
C ALA A 340 0.21 0.22 8.41
N ILE A 341 -0.43 -0.93 8.21
CA ILE A 341 -0.91 -1.78 9.33
C ILE A 341 0.19 -2.70 9.86
N LEU A 342 1.10 -3.18 9.01
CA LEU A 342 2.19 -4.07 9.42
C LEU A 342 3.20 -3.37 10.33
N PHE A 343 3.48 -2.08 10.12
CA PHE A 343 4.41 -1.33 10.97
C PHE A 343 3.98 -1.30 12.45
N PRO A 344 2.75 -0.86 12.81
CA PRO A 344 2.25 -0.96 14.19
C PRO A 344 2.14 -2.40 14.71
N THR A 345 1.84 -3.38 13.85
CA THR A 345 1.88 -4.80 14.24
C THR A 345 3.26 -5.17 14.76
N VAL A 346 4.34 -4.81 14.06
CA VAL A 346 5.70 -5.15 14.49
C VAL A 346 6.17 -4.30 15.68
N LEU A 347 5.70 -3.06 15.83
CA LEU A 347 5.89 -2.32 17.08
C LEU A 347 5.31 -3.06 18.29
N LEU A 348 4.12 -3.66 18.16
CA LEU A 348 3.53 -4.48 19.23
C LEU A 348 4.37 -5.74 19.51
N LEU A 349 4.92 -6.39 18.48
CA LEU A 349 5.80 -7.55 18.64
C LEU A 349 7.13 -7.20 19.29
N HIS A 350 7.65 -6.01 19.02
CA HIS A 350 8.83 -5.47 19.68
C HIS A 350 8.49 -4.86 21.04
N GLU A 351 7.26 -5.01 21.52
CA GLU A 351 6.73 -4.48 22.79
C GLU A 351 7.03 -2.97 22.95
N GLU A 352 6.93 -2.21 21.87
CA GLU A 352 7.08 -0.75 21.84
C GLU A 352 5.84 -0.07 22.43
N ASN A 353 5.49 -0.44 23.66
CA ASN A 353 4.23 -0.09 24.32
C ASN A 353 4.08 1.43 24.50
N GLU A 354 5.16 2.15 24.81
CA GLU A 354 5.12 3.60 24.98
C GLU A 354 4.87 4.33 23.65
N MET A 355 5.45 3.82 22.55
CA MET A 355 5.15 4.29 21.22
C MET A 355 3.68 3.98 20.89
N MET A 356 3.24 2.74 21.03
CA MET A 356 1.88 2.30 20.70
C MET A 356 0.77 3.02 21.48
N LYS A 357 1.01 3.45 22.73
CA LYS A 357 0.07 4.30 23.48
C LYS A 357 -0.24 5.61 22.76
N ARG A 358 0.69 6.12 21.95
CA ARG A 358 0.59 7.36 21.17
C ARG A 358 0.09 7.14 19.73
N LEU A 359 -0.31 5.92 19.37
CA LEU A 359 -0.99 5.67 18.10
C LEU A 359 -2.37 6.33 18.12
N LEU A 360 -2.59 7.30 17.22
CA LEU A 360 -3.87 7.98 17.01
C LEU A 360 -4.77 7.19 16.07
N GLY A 361 -4.22 6.67 14.98
CA GLY A 361 -4.99 5.89 14.02
C GLY A 361 -4.17 5.32 12.87
N ILE A 362 -4.76 4.35 12.19
CA ILE A 362 -4.22 3.69 11.00
C ILE A 362 -5.31 3.79 9.94
N TYR A 363 -5.00 4.46 8.83
CA TYR A 363 -5.93 4.69 7.72
C TYR A 363 -5.33 4.10 6.46
N THR A 364 -5.98 3.08 5.90
CA THR A 364 -5.46 2.39 4.73
C THR A 364 -6.45 2.41 3.58
N PHE A 365 -5.94 2.47 2.35
CA PHE A 365 -6.76 2.64 1.16
C PHE A 365 -6.41 1.56 0.15
N GLY A 366 -7.39 0.77 -0.27
CA GLY A 366 -7.12 -0.29 -1.25
C GLY A 366 -6.15 -1.36 -0.73
N GLN A 367 -6.08 -1.54 0.60
CA GLN A 367 -5.12 -2.43 1.24
C GLN A 367 -5.41 -3.91 0.94
N PRO A 368 -4.41 -4.72 0.53
CA PRO A 368 -4.51 -6.17 0.42
C PRO A 368 -4.51 -6.89 1.79
N ARG A 369 -4.88 -8.17 1.83
CA ARG A 369 -4.89 -8.95 3.08
C ARG A 369 -3.46 -9.25 3.53
N ILE A 370 -3.13 -8.93 4.79
CA ILE A 370 -1.74 -9.02 5.28
C ILE A 370 -1.42 -10.29 6.08
N GLY A 371 -2.44 -11.03 6.50
CA GLY A 371 -2.27 -12.21 7.35
C GLY A 371 -3.58 -12.92 7.63
N ASP A 372 -3.53 -13.90 8.53
CA ASP A 372 -4.68 -14.74 8.81
C ASP A 372 -5.64 -14.22 9.89
N MET A 373 -6.73 -14.96 10.12
CA MET A 373 -7.74 -14.63 11.12
C MET A 373 -7.14 -14.49 12.54
N LYS A 374 -6.13 -15.30 12.87
CA LYS A 374 -5.48 -15.25 14.18
C LYS A 374 -4.69 -13.97 14.38
N LEU A 375 -3.98 -13.52 13.32
CA LEU A 375 -3.35 -12.21 13.32
C LEU A 375 -4.40 -11.10 13.49
N GLY A 376 -5.53 -11.23 12.79
CA GLY A 376 -6.65 -10.30 12.91
C GLY A 376 -7.18 -10.19 14.34
N GLU A 377 -7.48 -11.32 14.97
CA GLU A 377 -7.94 -11.37 16.36
C GLU A 377 -6.92 -10.78 17.35
N PHE A 378 -5.62 -11.00 17.11
CA PHE A 378 -4.57 -10.38 17.91
C PHE A 378 -4.59 -8.85 17.77
N MET A 379 -4.61 -8.34 16.54
CA MET A 379 -4.56 -6.90 16.27
C MET A 379 -5.82 -6.19 16.75
N GLU A 380 -7.00 -6.78 16.56
CA GLU A 380 -8.28 -6.20 17.01
C GLU A 380 -8.31 -6.02 18.53
N LYS A 381 -7.77 -6.97 19.30
CA LYS A 381 -7.64 -6.82 20.77
C LYS A 381 -6.78 -5.62 21.16
N GLN A 382 -5.77 -5.29 20.36
CA GLN A 382 -4.84 -4.18 20.62
C GLN A 382 -5.34 -2.84 20.10
N LEU A 383 -6.15 -2.84 19.02
CA LEU A 383 -6.53 -1.62 18.29
C LEU A 383 -7.98 -1.17 18.48
N ASN A 384 -8.86 -2.01 19.04
CA ASN A 384 -10.28 -1.66 19.23
C ASN A 384 -10.59 -0.98 20.57
N HIS A 385 -9.60 -0.85 21.46
CA HIS A 385 -9.78 -0.26 22.79
C HIS A 385 -8.88 0.96 23.04
N PRO A 386 -9.38 2.03 23.69
CA PRO A 386 -10.78 2.26 24.10
C PRO A 386 -11.73 2.55 22.93
N GLU A 387 -11.19 2.97 21.78
CA GLU A 387 -11.90 3.24 20.54
C GLU A 387 -11.16 2.57 19.37
N PRO A 388 -11.84 2.23 18.27
CA PRO A 388 -11.20 1.71 17.06
C PRO A 388 -10.14 2.66 16.52
N LYS A 389 -8.93 2.14 16.33
CA LYS A 389 -7.80 2.90 15.75
C LYS A 389 -7.47 2.50 14.32
N TYR A 390 -8.15 1.53 13.73
CA TYR A 390 -7.79 0.99 12.42
C TYR A 390 -8.99 0.97 11.49
N PHE A 391 -8.86 1.75 10.42
CA PHE A 391 -9.90 2.01 9.42
C PHE A 391 -9.37 1.66 8.04
N ARG A 392 -9.99 0.68 7.41
CA ARG A 392 -9.66 0.22 6.07
C ARG A 392 -10.72 0.71 5.10
N LEU A 393 -10.33 1.63 4.21
CA LEU A 393 -11.22 2.16 3.19
C LEU A 393 -11.11 1.30 1.93
N VAL A 394 -12.27 0.89 1.41
CA VAL A 394 -12.36 0.07 0.20
C VAL A 394 -13.34 0.69 -0.77
N TYR A 395 -12.89 0.92 -1.99
CA TYR A 395 -13.73 1.45 -3.04
C TYR A 395 -14.24 0.36 -3.98
N CYS A 396 -15.56 0.18 -4.01
CA CYS A 396 -16.31 -0.55 -5.02
C CYS A 396 -15.66 -1.89 -5.43
N ASN A 397 -15.29 -2.02 -6.71
CA ASN A 397 -14.71 -3.21 -7.30
C ASN A 397 -13.17 -3.18 -7.32
N ASP A 398 -12.51 -2.38 -6.49
CA ASP A 398 -11.03 -2.40 -6.39
C ASP A 398 -10.50 -3.83 -6.20
N LEU A 399 -9.70 -4.31 -7.15
CA LEU A 399 -9.20 -5.68 -7.12
C LEU A 399 -8.23 -5.94 -5.95
N VAL A 400 -7.48 -4.93 -5.47
CA VAL A 400 -6.34 -5.15 -4.56
C VAL A 400 -6.77 -5.60 -3.16
N PRO A 401 -7.81 -5.03 -2.52
CA PRO A 401 -8.35 -5.55 -1.26
C PRO A 401 -8.85 -7.00 -1.35
N ARG A 402 -8.97 -7.57 -2.54
CA ARG A 402 -9.45 -8.94 -2.73
C ARG A 402 -8.30 -9.93 -2.88
N LEU A 403 -7.07 -9.44 -2.84
CA LEU A 403 -5.83 -10.22 -2.85
C LEU A 403 -5.13 -10.15 -1.48
N PRO A 404 -4.37 -11.18 -1.11
CA PRO A 404 -4.55 -12.58 -1.54
C PRO A 404 -5.99 -13.08 -1.30
N TYR A 405 -6.43 -14.10 -2.03
CA TYR A 405 -7.80 -14.61 -1.87
C TYR A 405 -8.09 -15.08 -0.45
N ASP A 406 -9.29 -14.73 0.01
CA ASP A 406 -9.90 -15.31 1.19
C ASP A 406 -10.37 -16.74 0.85
N ASP A 407 -9.46 -17.68 1.04
CA ASP A 407 -9.69 -19.12 0.94
C ASP A 407 -9.34 -19.80 2.28
N LYS A 408 -9.97 -20.94 2.54
CA LYS A 408 -9.75 -21.83 3.69
C LYS A 408 -8.29 -22.28 3.86
N ILE A 409 -7.40 -22.09 2.88
CA ILE A 409 -5.97 -22.50 3.00
C ILE A 409 -5.03 -21.37 3.35
N PHE A 410 -5.03 -20.31 2.54
CA PHE A 410 -4.12 -19.20 2.81
C PHE A 410 -4.57 -18.44 4.04
N LEU A 411 -5.84 -18.61 4.40
CA LEU A 411 -6.49 -18.06 5.58
C LEU A 411 -6.32 -16.54 5.67
N PHE A 412 -5.87 -15.89 4.60
CA PHE A 412 -5.70 -14.46 4.55
C PHE A 412 -7.08 -13.84 4.76
N LYS A 413 -7.21 -13.11 5.85
CA LYS A 413 -8.44 -12.42 6.24
C LYS A 413 -8.15 -10.94 6.35
N HIS A 414 -9.17 -10.17 6.01
CA HIS A 414 -9.24 -8.81 6.53
C HIS A 414 -9.66 -8.84 7.98
N PHE A 415 -9.24 -7.82 8.71
CA PHE A 415 -9.63 -7.53 10.09
C PHE A 415 -9.73 -6.02 10.26
N GLY A 416 -10.30 -5.57 11.38
CA GLY A 416 -10.57 -4.16 11.64
C GLY A 416 -11.76 -3.61 10.83
N MET A 417 -12.06 -2.33 11.04
CA MET A 417 -13.24 -1.69 10.48
C MET A 417 -13.09 -1.45 8.97
N CYS A 418 -14.02 -1.98 8.15
CA CYS A 418 -14.07 -1.70 6.72
C CYS A 418 -15.08 -0.60 6.42
N LEU A 419 -14.59 0.54 5.95
CA LEU A 419 -15.40 1.62 5.38
C LEU A 419 -15.52 1.39 3.87
N TYR A 420 -16.60 0.73 3.45
CA TYR A 420 -16.83 0.38 2.05
C TYR A 420 -17.64 1.47 1.35
N TYR A 421 -17.18 1.89 0.18
CA TYR A 421 -17.88 2.83 -0.69
C TYR A 421 -18.33 2.15 -1.97
N ASP A 422 -19.60 2.25 -2.32
CA ASP A 422 -20.09 1.72 -3.61
C ASP A 422 -19.81 2.67 -4.79
N SER A 423 -20.28 2.31 -5.99
CA SER A 423 -20.11 3.14 -7.19
C SER A 423 -20.97 4.40 -7.25
N LEU A 424 -21.72 4.70 -6.18
CA LEU A 424 -22.38 5.98 -5.95
C LEU A 424 -21.73 6.76 -4.80
N TYR A 425 -20.61 6.26 -4.27
CA TYR A 425 -19.92 6.78 -3.08
C TYR A 425 -20.78 6.75 -1.81
N LEU A 426 -21.71 5.78 -1.70
CA LEU A 426 -22.40 5.54 -0.44
C LEU A 426 -21.51 4.72 0.48
N GLU A 427 -21.23 5.28 1.65
CA GLU A 427 -20.42 4.69 2.71
C GLU A 427 -21.24 3.67 3.49
N GLN A 428 -20.65 2.52 3.74
CA GLN A 428 -21.20 1.41 4.52
C GLN A 428 -20.11 0.84 5.42
N GLU A 429 -20.35 0.85 6.72
CA GLU A 429 -19.51 0.12 7.67
C GLU A 429 -19.80 -1.38 7.56
N MET A 430 -18.75 -2.17 7.39
CA MET A 430 -18.86 -3.62 7.32
C MET A 430 -17.61 -4.31 7.85
N GLN A 431 -17.68 -5.62 8.04
CA GLN A 431 -16.54 -6.43 8.41
C GLN A 431 -15.61 -6.68 7.21
N GLU A 432 -16.21 -6.87 6.02
CA GLU A 432 -15.44 -7.11 4.79
C GLU A 432 -16.24 -6.71 3.54
N GLN A 433 -15.54 -6.23 2.52
CA GLN A 433 -16.12 -5.77 1.26
C GLN A 433 -16.86 -6.88 0.49
N PRO A 434 -17.87 -6.53 -0.33
CA PRO A 434 -18.56 -7.50 -1.20
C PRO A 434 -17.62 -8.17 -2.21
N ASN A 435 -17.96 -9.39 -2.63
CA ASN A 435 -17.15 -10.20 -3.56
C ASN A 435 -15.69 -10.35 -3.13
N LYS A 436 -15.47 -11.11 -2.04
CA LYS A 436 -14.17 -11.26 -1.37
C LYS A 436 -13.02 -11.73 -2.27
N ASN A 437 -13.31 -12.52 -3.30
CA ASN A 437 -12.29 -13.20 -4.15
C ASN A 437 -12.31 -12.76 -5.62
N TYR A 438 -12.97 -11.65 -5.94
CA TYR A 438 -13.04 -10.98 -7.23
C TYR A 438 -13.58 -11.77 -8.44
N PHE A 439 -13.12 -12.99 -8.71
CA PHE A 439 -13.31 -13.74 -9.97
C PHE A 439 -14.46 -14.76 -9.95
N GLY A 440 -15.51 -14.53 -9.18
CA GLY A 440 -16.71 -15.38 -9.25
C GLY A 440 -17.51 -15.10 -10.54
N LEU A 441 -17.90 -16.14 -11.29
CA LEU A 441 -18.75 -16.01 -12.49
C LEU A 441 -20.02 -15.16 -12.25
N LYS A 442 -20.59 -15.23 -11.03
CA LYS A 442 -21.73 -14.43 -10.59
C LYS A 442 -21.47 -12.91 -10.64
N TYR A 443 -20.22 -12.48 -10.44
CA TYR A 443 -19.84 -11.07 -10.34
C TYR A 443 -19.26 -10.51 -11.63
N LEU A 444 -18.96 -11.36 -12.63
CA LEU A 444 -18.36 -10.94 -13.89
C LEU A 444 -19.20 -9.88 -14.63
N ILE A 445 -20.49 -10.15 -14.85
CA ILE A 445 -21.40 -9.20 -15.52
C ILE A 445 -21.57 -7.91 -14.69
N PRO A 446 -21.92 -7.97 -13.39
CA PRO A 446 -22.01 -6.77 -12.54
C PRO A 446 -20.73 -5.91 -12.54
N GLN A 447 -19.55 -6.52 -12.51
CA GLN A 447 -18.27 -5.81 -12.54
C GLN A 447 -18.07 -5.04 -13.84
N HIS A 448 -18.40 -5.63 -14.99
CA HIS A 448 -18.28 -4.96 -16.28
C HIS A 448 -19.32 -3.84 -16.43
N LEU A 449 -20.56 -4.06 -15.98
CA LEU A 449 -21.57 -3.01 -15.92
C LEU A 449 -21.11 -1.85 -15.04
N ASN A 450 -20.46 -2.16 -13.90
CA ASN A 450 -19.88 -1.14 -13.04
C ASN A 450 -18.73 -0.42 -13.73
N ALA A 451 -17.83 -1.10 -14.43
CA ALA A 451 -16.74 -0.47 -15.17
C ALA A 451 -17.26 0.49 -16.27
N VAL A 452 -18.34 0.13 -16.96
CA VAL A 452 -19.04 1.02 -17.91
C VAL A 452 -19.62 2.22 -17.18
N TRP A 453 -20.27 2.02 -16.03
CA TRP A 453 -20.80 3.10 -15.21
C TRP A 453 -19.69 4.04 -14.71
N GLU A 454 -18.55 3.51 -14.28
CA GLU A 454 -17.38 4.29 -13.86
C GLU A 454 -16.87 5.21 -14.98
N LEU A 455 -16.80 4.70 -16.22
CA LEU A 455 -16.42 5.50 -17.38
C LEU A 455 -17.46 6.59 -17.69
N ILE A 456 -18.75 6.26 -17.68
CA ILE A 456 -19.82 7.25 -17.90
C ILE A 456 -19.72 8.35 -16.84
N ARG A 457 -19.59 7.96 -15.57
CA ARG A 457 -19.52 8.87 -14.43
C ARG A 457 -18.29 9.76 -14.52
N ALA A 458 -17.13 9.24 -14.89
CA ALA A 458 -15.91 10.02 -15.12
C ALA A 458 -16.12 11.14 -16.17
N LEU A 459 -16.89 10.87 -17.23
CA LEU A 459 -17.22 11.85 -18.27
C LEU A 459 -18.25 12.91 -17.81
N THR A 460 -19.10 12.59 -16.83
CA THR A 460 -20.17 13.50 -16.36
C THR A 460 -19.84 14.23 -15.06
N MET A 461 -18.87 13.75 -14.27
CA MET A 461 -18.59 14.23 -12.91
C MET A 461 -18.24 15.72 -12.82
N GLY A 462 -17.58 16.26 -13.85
CA GLY A 462 -17.28 17.70 -13.91
C GLY A 462 -18.53 18.58 -13.93
N CYS A 463 -19.61 18.09 -14.57
CA CYS A 463 -20.89 18.80 -14.63
C CYS A 463 -21.70 18.66 -13.34
N THR A 464 -21.60 17.52 -12.66
CA THR A 464 -22.43 17.23 -11.47
C THR A 464 -21.80 17.67 -10.15
N ASN A 465 -20.47 17.67 -10.06
CA ASN A 465 -19.74 17.88 -8.80
C ASN A 465 -18.78 19.09 -8.84
N GLY A 466 -18.60 19.72 -10.00
CA GLY A 466 -17.74 20.88 -10.18
C GLY A 466 -16.42 20.57 -10.90
N LYS A 467 -15.69 21.63 -11.26
CA LYS A 467 -14.49 21.55 -12.11
C LYS A 467 -13.39 20.67 -11.53
N ASP A 468 -13.24 20.63 -10.22
CA ASP A 468 -12.23 19.81 -9.52
C ASP A 468 -12.45 18.30 -9.73
N TYR A 469 -13.64 17.89 -10.19
CA TYR A 469 -13.97 16.48 -10.43
C TYR A 469 -13.84 16.07 -11.89
N VAL A 470 -13.48 17.00 -12.79
CA VAL A 470 -13.18 16.67 -14.20
C VAL A 470 -12.00 15.69 -14.26
N GLU A 471 -12.18 14.58 -14.96
CA GLU A 471 -11.10 13.62 -15.20
C GLU A 471 -10.31 14.03 -16.45
N GLY A 472 -8.97 14.05 -16.35
CA GLY A 472 -8.10 14.28 -17.50
C GLY A 472 -8.10 13.09 -18.46
N TRP A 473 -7.59 13.29 -19.67
CA TRP A 473 -7.54 12.25 -20.72
C TRP A 473 -6.85 10.97 -20.25
N PHE A 474 -5.82 11.09 -19.41
CA PHE A 474 -5.07 9.94 -18.89
C PHE A 474 -5.90 9.11 -17.89
N SER A 475 -6.69 9.77 -17.03
CA SER A 475 -7.65 9.11 -16.16
C SER A 475 -8.75 8.40 -16.98
N ILE A 476 -9.26 9.05 -18.04
CA ILE A 476 -10.24 8.44 -18.96
C ILE A 476 -9.65 7.20 -19.67
N LEU A 477 -8.37 7.24 -20.06
CA LEU A 477 -7.68 6.09 -20.61
C LEU A 477 -7.63 4.93 -19.59
N LEU A 478 -7.32 5.21 -18.33
CA LEU A 478 -7.35 4.20 -17.26
C LEU A 478 -8.76 3.60 -17.07
N ARG A 479 -9.82 4.42 -17.16
CA ARG A 479 -11.22 3.95 -17.13
C ARG A 479 -11.52 3.02 -18.31
N ALA A 480 -11.02 3.33 -19.50
CA ALA A 480 -11.18 2.49 -20.68
C ALA A 480 -10.45 1.14 -20.54
N VAL A 481 -9.24 1.11 -19.98
CA VAL A 481 -8.54 -0.14 -19.61
C VAL A 481 -9.36 -0.93 -18.59
N GLY A 482 -10.00 -0.24 -17.64
CA GLY A 482 -10.93 -0.83 -16.68
C GLY A 482 -12.13 -1.55 -17.29
N LEU A 483 -12.49 -1.31 -18.55
CA LEU A 483 -13.52 -2.08 -19.26
C LEU A 483 -13.06 -3.50 -19.61
N VAL A 484 -11.76 -3.67 -19.85
CA VAL A 484 -11.14 -4.98 -20.17
C VAL A 484 -10.82 -5.74 -18.89
N MET A 485 -10.30 -5.02 -17.88
CA MET A 485 -10.02 -5.56 -16.56
C MET A 485 -10.76 -4.72 -15.52
N PRO A 486 -12.03 -5.07 -15.23
CA PRO A 486 -12.79 -4.38 -14.19
C PRO A 486 -11.98 -4.30 -12.91
N GLY A 487 -12.21 -3.25 -12.12
CA GLY A 487 -11.60 -3.09 -10.80
C GLY A 487 -10.19 -2.50 -10.81
N LEU A 488 -9.46 -2.60 -11.92
CA LEU A 488 -8.13 -1.98 -12.05
C LEU A 488 -8.23 -0.46 -11.94
N SER A 489 -9.16 0.15 -12.67
CA SER A 489 -9.37 1.60 -12.59
C SER A 489 -9.89 2.05 -11.22
N ALA A 490 -10.64 1.18 -10.52
CA ALA A 490 -11.18 1.45 -9.19
C ALA A 490 -10.09 1.46 -8.11
N HIS A 491 -8.91 0.89 -8.39
CA HIS A 491 -7.75 0.99 -7.52
C HIS A 491 -7.04 2.35 -7.60
N SER A 492 -7.54 3.31 -8.40
CA SER A 492 -6.94 4.64 -8.47
C SER A 492 -7.14 5.40 -7.15
N PRO A 493 -6.09 6.03 -6.58
CA PRO A 493 -6.23 6.94 -5.44
C PRO A 493 -7.28 8.04 -5.65
N ARG A 494 -7.55 8.42 -6.91
CA ARG A 494 -8.61 9.36 -7.29
C ARG A 494 -9.98 8.94 -6.74
N ASP A 495 -10.30 7.66 -6.83
CA ASP A 495 -11.58 7.13 -6.41
C ASP A 495 -11.72 7.11 -4.89
N TYR A 496 -10.62 6.90 -4.18
CA TYR A 496 -10.57 7.04 -2.72
C TYR A 496 -10.75 8.50 -2.28
N VAL A 497 -10.08 9.44 -2.95
CA VAL A 497 -10.29 10.88 -2.72
C VAL A 497 -11.75 11.26 -2.97
N ASN A 498 -12.33 10.77 -4.07
CA ASN A 498 -13.75 11.02 -4.37
C ASN A 498 -14.67 10.39 -3.32
N SER A 499 -14.40 9.15 -2.91
CA SER A 499 -15.17 8.43 -1.90
C SER A 499 -15.26 9.21 -0.61
N ILE A 500 -14.15 9.76 -0.11
CA ILE A 500 -14.17 10.52 1.15
C ILE A 500 -14.82 11.91 0.96
N ARG A 501 -14.51 12.61 -0.14
CA ARG A 501 -15.00 13.99 -0.37
C ARG A 501 -16.49 14.06 -0.76
N LEU A 502 -17.00 13.05 -1.43
CA LEU A 502 -18.39 12.95 -1.89
C LEU A 502 -19.22 11.99 -1.04
N GLY A 503 -18.55 11.19 -0.21
CA GLY A 503 -19.10 10.14 0.62
C GLY A 503 -20.26 10.59 1.47
N ARG A 504 -21.36 9.83 1.38
CA ARG A 504 -22.54 10.00 2.23
C ARG A 504 -22.82 8.67 2.92
N GLU A 505 -23.21 8.72 4.17
CA GLU A 505 -23.68 7.53 4.88
C GLU A 505 -24.94 7.01 4.18
N ARG A 506 -25.01 5.69 3.99
CA ARG A 506 -26.21 5.06 3.48
C ARG A 506 -27.31 5.19 4.55
N VAL A 507 -28.27 6.08 4.33
CA VAL A 507 -29.47 6.17 5.17
C VAL A 507 -30.19 4.83 5.09
N ALA A 508 -30.35 4.19 6.24
CA ALA A 508 -30.93 2.85 6.40
C ALA A 508 -32.40 2.79 5.99
#